data_AF-A0A9P6EG35-F1
#
_entry.id   AF-A0A9P6EG35-F1
#
_cell.length_a   1.000
_cell.length_b   1.000
_cell.length_c   1.000
_cell.angle_alpha   90.00
_cell.angle_beta   90.00
_cell.angle_gamma   90.00
#
_symmetry.space_group_name_H-M   'P 1'
#
loop_
_entity.id
_entity.type
_entity.pdbx_description
1 polymer ?
#
loop_
_entity_poly.entity_id
_entity_poly.type
_entity_poly.pdbx_seq_one_letter_code
_entity_poly.pdbx_strand_id
1 'polypeptide(L)'
;MHLQVRNLGREWSFEVGIVDQAGQIGIIRLSTFQKEPRLKQSTQAGRAPLLLLPLVFPASSSHPLTAWSTISIHFPTLLPYFSSPLLRSRSQNDPDSVETTQENTIGNHSVLPTQASQLHGGSGPPAPTPTGTYSHISYVRIYANCRLRRIWLSESGPSQKVPWEFELYSR
;
A
#
# COMPACT_ATOMS: atom_id res chain seq x y z
N MET A 1 -5.88 -9.51 -9.64
CA MET A 1 -4.55 -9.15 -10.22
C MET A 1 -3.57 -10.25 -9.92
N HIS A 2 -2.69 -10.52 -10.88
CA HIS A 2 -1.62 -11.49 -10.74
C HIS A 2 -0.27 -10.84 -11.06
N LEU A 3 0.74 -11.25 -10.32
CA LEU A 3 2.10 -10.73 -10.39
C LEU A 3 3.07 -11.91 -10.44
N GLN A 4 3.75 -12.10 -11.57
CA GLN A 4 4.78 -13.12 -11.69
C GLN A 4 6.16 -12.52 -11.43
N VAL A 5 6.79 -12.97 -10.35
CA VAL A 5 8.03 -12.41 -9.82
C VAL A 5 8.98 -13.52 -9.39
N ARG A 6 10.28 -13.22 -9.40
CA ARG A 6 11.30 -14.05 -8.77
C ARG A 6 11.80 -13.34 -7.52
N ASN A 7 11.74 -14.05 -6.38
CA ASN A 7 12.34 -13.59 -5.13
C ASN A 7 13.87 -13.68 -5.24
N LEU A 8 14.56 -12.56 -4.99
CA LEU A 8 16.02 -12.47 -5.03
C LEU A 8 16.66 -12.67 -3.66
N GLY A 9 15.89 -13.05 -2.64
CA GLY A 9 16.38 -13.18 -1.26
C GLY A 9 16.66 -11.83 -0.59
N ARG A 10 16.17 -10.74 -1.18
CA ARG A 10 16.30 -9.37 -0.66
C ARG A 10 14.92 -8.82 -0.32
N GLU A 11 14.90 -7.86 0.58
CA GLU A 11 13.67 -7.17 0.95
C GLU A 11 13.09 -6.39 -0.23
N TRP A 12 11.80 -6.59 -0.48
CA TRP A 12 11.06 -5.88 -1.51
C TRP A 12 9.59 -5.73 -1.14
N SER A 13 8.89 -4.85 -1.86
CA SER A 13 7.46 -4.63 -1.70
C SER A 13 6.82 -4.16 -3.00
N PHE A 14 5.51 -4.14 -3.02
CA PHE A 14 4.74 -3.44 -4.04
C PHE A 14 3.46 -2.87 -3.45
N GLU A 15 2.90 -1.90 -4.16
CA GLU A 15 1.69 -1.19 -3.81
C GLU A 15 0.67 -1.25 -4.93
N VAL A 16 -0.59 -1.24 -4.52
CA VAL A 16 -1.73 -1.09 -5.40
C VAL A 16 -2.65 -0.04 -4.80
N GLY A 17 -2.92 1.01 -5.57
CA GLY A 17 -4.02 1.94 -5.28
C GLY A 17 -5.33 1.31 -5.74
N ILE A 18 -6.31 1.26 -4.86
CA ILE A 18 -7.64 0.72 -5.16
C ILE A 18 -8.71 1.78 -4.90
N VAL A 19 -9.81 1.67 -5.64
CA VAL A 19 -10.96 2.56 -5.53
C VAL A 19 -12.23 1.72 -5.34
N ASP A 20 -13.09 2.12 -4.41
CA ASP A 20 -14.42 1.52 -4.26
C ASP A 20 -15.46 2.20 -5.17
N GLN A 21 -16.68 1.67 -5.23
CA GLN A 21 -17.75 2.24 -6.06
C GLN A 21 -18.23 3.63 -5.59
N ALA A 22 -17.91 4.03 -4.36
CA ALA A 22 -18.17 5.37 -3.83
C ALA A 22 -17.04 6.37 -4.15
N GLY A 23 -16.03 5.95 -4.93
CA GLY A 23 -14.89 6.76 -5.31
C GLY A 23 -13.83 6.91 -4.20
N GLN A 24 -13.93 6.15 -3.12
CA GLN A 24 -12.99 6.21 -2.01
C GLN A 24 -11.74 5.42 -2.32
N ILE A 25 -10.59 6.01 -1.99
CA ILE A 25 -9.28 5.48 -2.36
C ILE A 25 -8.65 4.80 -1.16
N GLY A 26 -8.10 3.61 -1.36
CA GLY A 26 -7.23 2.92 -0.40
C GLY A 26 -5.94 2.47 -1.06
N ILE A 27 -4.89 2.31 -0.27
CA ILE A 27 -3.61 1.77 -0.74
C ILE A 27 -3.36 0.44 -0.05
N ILE A 28 -3.05 -0.60 -0.81
CA ILE A 28 -2.61 -1.89 -0.28
C ILE A 28 -1.13 -2.05 -0.60
N ARG A 29 -0.29 -2.25 0.42
CA ARG A 29 1.13 -2.57 0.27
C ARG A 29 1.41 -3.98 0.75
N LEU A 30 2.04 -4.79 -0.09
CA LEU A 30 2.52 -6.12 0.27
C LEU A 30 4.04 -6.09 0.34
N SER A 31 4.64 -6.53 1.45
CA SER A 31 6.08 -6.40 1.70
C SER A 31 6.69 -7.64 2.34
N THR A 32 7.90 -8.03 1.94
CA THR A 32 8.58 -9.20 2.52
C THR A 32 9.13 -8.97 3.93
N PHE A 33 9.27 -7.71 4.33
CA PHE A 33 9.75 -7.29 5.65
C PHE A 33 8.61 -7.03 6.64
N GLN A 34 7.36 -6.94 6.16
CA GLN A 34 6.19 -6.79 7.03
C GLN A 34 5.87 -8.14 7.69
N LYS A 35 5.83 -8.21 9.02
CA LYS A 35 5.56 -9.44 9.78
C LYS A 35 4.08 -9.67 10.07
N GLU A 36 3.35 -8.60 10.34
CA GLU A 36 1.93 -8.64 10.71
C GLU A 36 1.10 -7.67 9.86
N PRO A 37 -0.17 -7.97 9.54
CA PRO A 37 -1.07 -7.03 8.87
C PRO A 37 -1.30 -5.76 9.71
N ARG A 38 -1.25 -4.58 9.09
CA ARG A 38 -1.45 -3.28 9.77
C ARG A 38 -2.20 -2.30 8.89
N LEU A 39 -3.06 -1.47 9.48
CA LEU A 39 -3.75 -0.38 8.80
C LEU A 39 -3.24 0.95 9.35
N LYS A 40 -2.58 1.73 8.50
CA LYS A 40 -2.21 3.12 8.80
C LYS A 40 -3.31 4.04 8.29
N GLN A 41 -4.06 4.65 9.21
CA GLN A 41 -4.94 5.77 8.90
C GLN A 41 -4.10 7.05 8.86
N SER A 42 -4.38 7.95 7.92
CA SER A 42 -3.74 9.26 7.91
C SER A 42 -4.66 10.30 8.53
N THR A 43 -4.11 11.07 9.46
CA THR A 43 -4.75 12.27 10.02
C THR A 43 -4.63 13.49 9.10
N GLN A 44 -3.77 13.42 8.08
CA GLN A 44 -3.60 14.48 7.11
C GLN A 44 -4.73 14.43 6.07
N ALA A 45 -5.39 15.57 5.87
CA ALA A 45 -6.45 15.71 4.89
C ALA A 45 -5.97 15.26 3.49
N GLY A 46 -6.78 14.46 2.82
CA GLY A 46 -6.53 13.98 1.45
C GLY A 46 -5.59 12.79 1.31
N ARG A 47 -5.00 12.25 2.39
CA ARG A 47 -4.14 11.06 2.29
C ARG A 47 -4.94 9.77 2.50
N ALA A 48 -4.96 8.92 1.47
CA ALA A 48 -5.65 7.64 1.50
C ALA A 48 -5.09 6.70 2.60
N PRO A 49 -5.94 5.89 3.26
CA PRO A 49 -5.49 4.88 4.22
C PRO A 49 -4.59 3.84 3.55
N LEU A 50 -3.64 3.31 4.32
CA LEU A 50 -2.64 2.33 3.85
C LEU A 50 -2.76 1.01 4.62
N LEU A 51 -3.20 -0.05 3.93
CA LEU A 51 -3.21 -1.42 4.41
C LEU A 51 -1.88 -2.10 4.07
N LEU A 52 -1.08 -2.41 5.10
CA LEU A 52 0.18 -3.13 4.99
C LEU A 52 -0.06 -4.62 5.25
N LEU A 53 0.35 -5.47 4.32
CA LEU A 53 0.22 -6.92 4.40
C LEU A 53 1.59 -7.62 4.29
N PRO A 54 1.81 -8.72 5.04
CA PRO A 54 2.98 -9.57 4.87
C PRO A 54 2.99 -10.20 3.47
N LEU A 55 4.17 -10.29 2.87
CA LEU A 55 4.41 -11.08 1.67
C LEU A 55 5.44 -12.17 1.96
N VAL A 56 5.00 -13.43 1.95
CA VAL A 56 5.87 -14.58 2.24
C VAL A 56 5.95 -15.46 1.01
N PHE A 57 7.17 -15.80 0.61
CA PHE A 57 7.41 -16.80 -0.40
C PHE A 57 7.57 -18.17 0.27
N PRO A 58 7.05 -19.25 -0.33
CA PRO A 58 7.31 -20.59 0.17
C PRO A 58 8.83 -20.85 0.23
N ALA A 59 9.26 -21.62 1.22
CA ALA A 59 10.66 -22.02 1.35
C ALA A 59 11.11 -22.69 0.05
N SER A 60 12.33 -22.38 -0.40
CA SER A 60 12.91 -23.01 -1.58
C SER A 60 12.98 -24.52 -1.35
N SER A 61 12.21 -25.30 -2.11
CA SER A 61 12.35 -26.75 -2.11
C SER A 61 13.73 -27.13 -2.67
N SER A 62 14.19 -28.35 -2.40
CA SER A 62 15.44 -28.90 -2.96
C SER A 62 15.42 -29.05 -4.50
N HIS A 63 14.23 -29.05 -5.11
CA HIS A 63 14.04 -29.16 -6.56
C HIS A 63 12.97 -28.17 -7.05
N PRO A 64 13.24 -26.85 -7.07
CA PRO A 64 12.29 -25.90 -7.62
C PRO A 64 12.32 -26.01 -9.14
N LEU A 65 11.20 -26.44 -9.74
CA LEU A 65 11.03 -26.49 -11.21
C LEU A 65 11.25 -25.11 -11.87
N THR A 66 11.07 -24.04 -11.10
CA THR A 66 11.29 -22.67 -11.54
C THR A 66 11.49 -21.75 -10.33
N ALA A 67 12.35 -20.73 -10.47
CA ALA A 67 12.53 -19.70 -9.44
C ALA A 67 11.44 -18.61 -9.48
N TRP A 68 10.48 -18.72 -10.39
CA TRP A 68 9.37 -17.78 -10.54
C TRP A 68 8.18 -18.19 -9.68
N SER A 69 7.52 -17.21 -9.07
CA SER A 69 6.29 -17.39 -8.30
C SER A 69 5.20 -16.46 -8.83
N THR A 70 3.95 -16.90 -8.74
CA THR A 70 2.77 -16.09 -9.08
C THR A 70 2.08 -15.67 -7.80
N ILE A 71 2.02 -14.36 -7.56
CA ILE A 71 1.25 -13.75 -6.48
C ILE A 71 -0.12 -13.37 -7.05
N SER A 72 -1.19 -13.89 -6.47
CA SER A 72 -2.57 -13.63 -6.90
C SER A 72 -3.30 -12.86 -5.81
N ILE A 73 -3.84 -11.70 -6.16
CA ILE A 73 -4.58 -10.84 -5.23
C ILE A 73 -5.98 -10.61 -5.75
N HIS A 74 -6.94 -10.88 -4.87
CA HIS A 74 -8.35 -10.59 -5.06
C HIS A 74 -8.71 -9.36 -4.21
N PHE A 75 -8.75 -8.18 -4.82
CA PHE A 75 -8.99 -6.92 -4.09
C PHE A 75 -10.36 -6.81 -3.42
N PRO A 76 -11.47 -7.34 -3.98
CA PRO A 76 -12.77 -7.26 -3.32
C PRO A 76 -12.78 -7.86 -1.91
N THR A 77 -12.01 -8.93 -1.68
CA THR A 77 -11.91 -9.55 -0.34
C THR A 77 -11.02 -8.77 0.62
N LEU A 78 -10.23 -7.80 0.12
CA LEU A 78 -9.35 -6.99 0.96
C LEU A 78 -9.98 -5.67 1.41
N LEU A 79 -11.01 -5.18 0.71
CA LEU A 79 -11.68 -3.92 1.05
C LEU A 79 -12.23 -3.86 2.49
N PRO A 80 -12.91 -4.89 3.01
CA PRO A 80 -13.43 -4.84 4.39
C PRO A 80 -12.36 -4.57 5.46
N TYR A 81 -11.09 -4.92 5.19
CA TYR A 81 -10.01 -4.71 6.16
C TYR A 81 -9.62 -3.25 6.37
N PHE A 82 -9.98 -2.34 5.46
CA PHE A 82 -9.80 -0.90 5.67
C PHE A 82 -10.69 -0.38 6.81
N SER A 83 -11.78 -1.08 7.14
CA SER A 83 -12.63 -0.75 8.28
C SER A 83 -12.27 -1.50 9.56
N SER A 84 -11.41 -2.52 9.49
CA SER A 84 -11.14 -3.41 10.63
C SER A 84 -10.46 -2.68 11.79
N PRO A 85 -11.06 -2.67 13.00
CA PRO A 85 -10.44 -2.05 14.16
C PRO A 85 -9.20 -2.83 14.64
N LEU A 86 -9.13 -4.13 14.38
CA LEU A 86 -8.02 -4.99 14.79
C LEU A 86 -6.70 -4.61 14.11
N LEU A 87 -6.77 -3.99 12.93
CA LEU A 87 -5.59 -3.59 12.16
C LEU A 87 -5.12 -2.18 12.51
N ARG A 88 -5.91 -1.39 13.25
CA ARG A 88 -5.62 0.02 13.55
C ARG A 88 -4.57 0.22 14.65
N SER A 89 -4.09 -0.84 15.29
CA SER A 89 -3.24 -0.76 16.48
C SER A 89 -1.89 -1.47 16.30
N ARG A 90 -0.81 -0.67 16.22
CA ARG A 90 0.41 -0.73 17.06
C ARG A 90 1.40 0.34 16.56
N SER A 91 1.01 1.61 16.66
CA SER A 91 1.76 2.76 16.12
C SER A 91 1.99 3.80 17.21
N GLN A 92 2.48 3.40 18.39
CA GLN A 92 2.89 4.34 19.43
C GLN A 92 4.42 4.53 19.52
N ASN A 93 5.19 3.83 18.68
CA ASN A 93 6.65 3.93 18.63
C ASN A 93 7.13 4.00 17.16
N ASP A 94 6.90 5.11 16.46
CA ASP A 94 7.53 5.39 15.15
C ASP A 94 8.58 6.51 15.39
N PRO A 95 9.89 6.18 15.57
CA PRO A 95 10.93 7.16 15.89
C PRO A 95 11.27 8.13 14.75
N ASP A 96 10.65 8.01 13.58
CA ASP A 96 10.83 8.89 12.42
C ASP A 96 9.79 10.02 12.31
N SER A 97 9.05 10.27 13.39
CA SER A 97 8.21 11.47 13.49
C SER A 97 9.13 12.65 13.81
N VAL A 98 9.78 13.21 12.79
CA VAL A 98 10.51 14.48 12.91
C VAL A 98 9.49 15.56 13.25
N GLU A 99 9.25 15.78 14.54
CA GLU A 99 8.64 16.99 15.05
C GLU A 99 9.56 18.14 14.63
N THR A 100 9.09 18.97 13.70
CA THR A 100 9.76 20.22 13.39
C THR A 100 9.53 21.14 14.59
N THR A 101 10.43 21.08 15.57
CA THR A 101 10.45 22.03 16.69
C THR A 101 10.65 23.43 16.11
N GLN A 102 9.60 24.25 16.12
CA GLN A 102 9.71 25.68 15.84
C GLN A 102 10.48 26.31 17.00
N GLU A 103 11.76 26.55 16.80
CA GLU A 103 12.60 27.31 17.72
C GLU A 103 12.14 28.77 17.71
N ASN A 104 11.54 29.16 18.83
CA ASN A 104 11.07 30.51 19.10
C ASN A 104 12.25 31.33 19.62
N THR A 105 12.98 32.03 18.74
CA THR A 105 13.98 33.03 19.17
C THR A 105 13.52 34.43 18.78
N ILE A 106 13.27 35.22 19.82
CA ILE A 106 12.85 36.61 19.83
C ILE A 106 13.97 37.48 19.25
N GLY A 107 13.67 38.25 18.20
CA GLY A 107 14.55 39.27 17.65
C GLY A 107 13.73 40.35 16.95
N ASN A 108 13.47 41.45 17.66
CA ASN A 108 12.78 42.64 17.17
C ASN A 108 13.49 43.23 15.94
N HIS A 109 12.77 43.48 14.84
CA HIS A 109 12.92 44.69 14.02
C HIS A 109 11.68 44.92 13.13
N SER A 110 11.22 46.16 13.13
CA SER A 110 10.03 46.72 12.46
C SER A 110 10.12 46.67 10.92
N VAL A 111 8.97 46.51 10.22
CA VAL A 111 8.44 47.42 9.16
C VAL A 111 7.38 46.73 8.23
N LEU A 112 6.18 47.37 8.19
CA LEU A 112 5.05 47.35 7.22
C LEU A 112 4.04 46.17 7.11
N PRO A 113 2.73 46.48 6.87
CA PRO A 113 1.65 45.50 6.87
C PRO A 113 1.38 44.97 5.45
N THR A 114 1.57 43.68 5.24
CA THR A 114 1.04 42.97 4.07
C THR A 114 -0.06 42.04 4.56
N GLN A 115 -1.27 42.26 4.05
CA GLN A 115 -2.45 41.43 4.32
C GLN A 115 -2.17 39.98 3.91
N ALA A 116 -1.74 39.16 4.86
CA ALA A 116 -1.71 37.71 4.72
C ALA A 116 -2.96 37.16 5.39
N SER A 117 -3.96 36.84 4.57
CA SER A 117 -5.14 36.10 4.97
C SER A 117 -4.72 34.87 5.79
N GLN A 118 -5.29 34.78 6.99
CA GLN A 118 -5.22 33.62 7.87
C GLN A 118 -5.55 32.34 7.10
N LEU A 119 -4.55 31.60 6.63
CA LEU A 119 -4.73 30.21 6.22
C LEU A 119 -4.73 29.39 7.51
N HIS A 120 -5.94 29.23 8.04
CA HIS A 120 -6.30 28.23 9.03
C HIS A 120 -5.51 26.94 8.77
N GLY A 121 -4.82 26.45 9.81
CA GLY A 121 -4.39 25.07 9.90
C GLY A 121 -5.63 24.18 9.91
N GLY A 122 -6.15 23.93 8.71
CA GLY A 122 -7.40 23.22 8.50
C GLY A 122 -7.20 21.76 8.85
N SER A 123 -7.71 21.36 10.01
CA SER A 123 -8.14 20.01 10.29
C SER A 123 -9.30 19.67 9.33
N GLY A 124 -8.98 19.43 8.06
CA GLY A 124 -9.93 18.89 7.10
C GLY A 124 -10.44 17.54 7.60
N PRO A 125 -11.66 17.13 7.23
CA PRO A 125 -12.17 15.81 7.61
C PRO A 125 -11.17 14.73 7.16
N PRO A 126 -10.98 13.67 7.97
CA PRO A 126 -10.11 12.56 7.60
C PRO A 126 -10.53 12.02 6.23
N ALA A 127 -9.54 11.65 5.41
CA ALA A 127 -9.83 11.09 4.09
C ALA A 127 -10.78 9.88 4.25
N PRO A 128 -11.84 9.78 3.46
CA PRO A 128 -12.82 8.75 3.70
C PRO A 128 -12.22 7.38 3.37
N THR A 129 -12.56 6.41 4.21
CA THR A 129 -12.02 5.05 4.13
C THR A 129 -12.84 4.25 3.12
N PRO A 130 -12.21 3.46 2.22
CA PRO A 130 -12.97 2.62 1.31
C PRO A 130 -13.64 1.49 2.08
N THR A 131 -14.97 1.48 2.02
CA THR A 131 -15.81 0.50 2.74
C THR A 131 -16.81 -0.18 1.81
N GLY A 132 -16.97 0.33 0.59
CA GLY A 132 -17.92 -0.19 -0.39
C GLY A 132 -17.39 -1.37 -1.20
N THR A 133 -18.14 -1.69 -2.25
CA THR A 133 -17.74 -2.70 -3.23
C THR A 133 -16.56 -2.20 -4.06
N TYR A 134 -15.66 -3.12 -4.43
CA TYR A 134 -14.54 -2.82 -5.31
C TYR A 134 -15.01 -2.25 -6.67
N SER A 135 -14.31 -1.21 -7.14
CA SER A 135 -14.49 -0.64 -8.48
C SER A 135 -13.28 -0.99 -9.36
N HIS A 136 -12.12 -0.41 -9.08
CA HIS A 136 -10.93 -0.57 -9.95
C HIS A 136 -9.61 -0.33 -9.21
N ILE A 137 -8.51 -0.63 -9.91
CA ILE A 137 -7.15 -0.28 -9.51
C ILE A 137 -6.81 1.08 -10.11
N SER A 138 -6.38 2.04 -9.31
CA SER A 138 -5.92 3.35 -9.78
C SER A 138 -4.46 3.35 -10.20
N TYR A 139 -3.61 2.56 -9.54
CA TYR A 139 -2.21 2.38 -9.92
C TYR A 139 -1.60 1.10 -9.34
N VAL A 140 -0.49 0.68 -9.94
CA VAL A 140 0.41 -0.35 -9.40
C VAL A 140 1.83 0.22 -9.33
N ARG A 141 2.49 0.09 -8.19
CA ARG A 141 3.89 0.50 -7.99
C ARG A 141 4.70 -0.67 -7.47
N ILE A 142 5.72 -1.07 -8.19
CA ILE A 142 6.66 -2.12 -7.79
C ILE A 142 7.94 -1.46 -7.29
N TYR A 143 8.41 -1.84 -6.10
CA TYR A 143 9.69 -1.35 -5.57
C TYR A 143 10.85 -2.28 -5.97
N ALA A 144 12.08 -1.82 -5.72
CA ALA A 144 13.31 -2.51 -6.09
C ALA A 144 13.44 -3.92 -5.48
N ASN A 145 14.47 -4.67 -5.91
CA ASN A 145 14.87 -5.98 -5.37
C ASN A 145 13.97 -7.18 -5.71
N CYS A 146 13.09 -7.04 -6.71
CA CYS A 146 12.43 -8.18 -7.36
C CYS A 146 12.76 -8.24 -8.86
N ARG A 147 12.71 -9.42 -9.47
CA ARG A 147 12.61 -9.54 -10.93
C ARG A 147 11.17 -9.73 -11.31
N LEU A 148 10.65 -8.83 -12.14
CA LEU A 148 9.31 -8.88 -12.69
C LEU A 148 9.34 -9.57 -14.05
N ARG A 149 8.38 -10.48 -14.30
CA ARG A 149 8.16 -11.05 -15.64
C ARG A 149 6.89 -10.55 -16.30
N ARG A 150 5.78 -10.52 -15.55
CA ARG A 150 4.49 -10.05 -16.04
C ARG A 150 3.56 -9.66 -14.90
N ILE A 151 2.65 -8.74 -15.21
CA ILE A 151 1.49 -8.36 -14.40
C ILE A 151 0.28 -8.49 -15.30
N TRP A 152 -0.80 -9.11 -14.81
CA TRP A 152 -2.05 -9.16 -15.54
C TRP A 152 -3.24 -9.04 -14.59
N LEU A 153 -4.35 -8.56 -15.14
CA LEU A 153 -5.62 -8.45 -14.45
C LEU A 153 -6.55 -9.54 -14.98
N SER A 154 -7.35 -10.08 -14.10
CA SER A 154 -8.36 -11.08 -14.39
C SER A 154 -9.54 -10.84 -13.48
N GLU A 155 -10.73 -11.14 -13.98
CA GLU A 155 -11.97 -11.15 -13.20
C GLU A 155 -12.18 -12.48 -12.47
N SER A 156 -11.40 -13.48 -12.85
CA SER A 156 -11.49 -14.84 -12.35
C SER A 156 -10.75 -15.02 -11.02
N GLY A 157 -11.39 -15.75 -10.10
CA GLY A 157 -10.79 -16.13 -8.82
C GLY A 157 -9.59 -17.08 -8.99
N PRO A 158 -8.80 -17.30 -7.92
CA PRO A 158 -7.55 -18.06 -7.96
C PRO A 158 -7.70 -19.53 -8.42
N SER A 159 -8.91 -20.06 -8.56
CA SER A 159 -9.22 -21.43 -8.98
C SER A 159 -9.44 -21.61 -10.49
N GLN A 160 -9.50 -20.53 -11.29
CA GLN A 160 -9.76 -20.66 -12.72
C GLN A 160 -8.49 -21.03 -13.49
N LYS A 161 -8.60 -22.00 -14.40
CA LYS A 161 -7.51 -22.43 -15.30
C LYS A 161 -6.98 -21.21 -16.05
N VAL A 162 -5.74 -20.83 -15.76
CA VAL A 162 -5.06 -19.75 -16.46
C VAL A 162 -4.79 -20.18 -17.90
N PRO A 163 -5.02 -19.32 -18.91
CA PRO A 163 -4.63 -19.60 -20.28
C PRO A 163 -3.14 -20.00 -20.37
N TRP A 164 -2.81 -20.85 -21.34
CA TRP A 164 -1.49 -21.51 -21.44
C TRP A 164 -0.34 -20.49 -21.50
N GLU A 165 -0.55 -19.33 -22.11
CA GLU A 165 0.41 -18.23 -22.15
C GLU A 165 0.81 -17.68 -20.76
N PHE A 166 -0.02 -17.92 -19.73
CA PHE A 166 0.19 -17.50 -18.34
C PHE A 166 0.73 -18.61 -17.43
N GLU A 167 0.90 -19.83 -17.95
CA GLU A 167 1.52 -20.93 -17.21
C GLU A 167 3.03 -20.74 -17.06
N LEU A 168 3.60 -21.43 -16.06
CA LEU A 168 5.02 -21.45 -15.77
C LEU A 168 5.66 -22.63 -16.47
N TYR A 169 6.21 -22.39 -17.66
CA TYR A 169 7.06 -23.39 -18.32
C TYR A 169 8.49 -23.27 -17.79
N SER A 170 9.02 -24.37 -17.24
CA SER A 170 10.45 -24.54 -17.01
C SER A 170 11.16 -24.71 -18.35
N ARG A 171 12.35 -24.12 -18.50
CA ARG A 171 13.32 -24.49 -19.52
C ARG A 171 14.45 -25.25 -18.86
#